data_AF-S9ZEI0-F1
#
_entry.id   AF-S9ZEI0-F1
#
_cell.length_a   1.000
_cell.length_b   1.000
_cell.length_c   1.000
_cell.angle_alpha   90.00
_cell.angle_beta   90.00
_cell.angle_gamma   90.00
#
_symmetry.space_group_name_H-M   'P 1'
#
loop_
_entity.id
_entity.type
_entity.pdbx_description
1 polymer ?
#
loop_
_entity_poly.entity_id
_entity_poly.type
_entity_poly.pdbx_seq_one_letter_code
_entity_poly.pdbx_strand_id
1 'polypeptide(L)'
;MSKRPKADESADSDDLQALFDSIASQPAAEASPAGAVPAELVNAAADENADNDELQALFDAVAAEMEPVAHEHSTAPAPTVTPAPTAAAASPAAELDEGAAMYNRLGQMTRQLHDTLRELGLDAALQDAVQAMPDARERLDYVALMTEQAASRVLNATDIARPLQDRVQHGAQALRARWDQLFAGEVSVDEFRLLSAETRDFLAQTEGDSRAINAQLMAIMMAQDFQDLTGQVIKRLLSAAQSLEAQLLQVLLETAPPGVRAERAGSLMNGPVIDGKARDDVVTSQGQVDDLLESLGF
;
A
#
# COMPACT_ATOMS: atom_id res chain seq x y z
N MET A 1 -2.44 51.32 -23.18
CA MET A 1 -2.32 50.75 -21.83
C MET A 1 -3.68 50.22 -21.42
N SER A 2 -3.90 48.91 -21.57
CA SER A 2 -5.18 48.26 -21.28
C SER A 2 -5.13 47.67 -19.86
N LYS A 3 -6.00 48.13 -18.96
CA LYS A 3 -6.18 47.53 -17.62
C LYS A 3 -7.10 46.31 -17.75
N ARG A 4 -6.63 45.14 -17.29
CA ARG A 4 -7.47 43.94 -17.09
C ARG A 4 -8.41 44.15 -15.88
N PRO A 5 -9.65 43.64 -15.91
CA PRO A 5 -10.51 43.62 -14.73
C PRO A 5 -10.02 42.56 -13.73
N LYS A 6 -10.15 42.88 -12.44
CA LYS A 6 -9.83 42.02 -11.29
C LYS A 6 -10.95 40.98 -11.17
N ALA A 7 -10.62 39.69 -11.17
CA ALA A 7 -11.57 38.62 -10.89
C ALA A 7 -11.96 38.67 -9.40
N ASP A 8 -13.25 38.51 -9.12
CA ASP A 8 -13.85 38.63 -7.79
C ASP A 8 -13.91 37.23 -7.15
N GLU A 9 -12.78 36.77 -6.59
CA GLU A 9 -12.61 35.42 -5.99
C GLU A 9 -13.49 35.18 -4.76
N SER A 10 -14.00 36.23 -4.10
CA SER A 10 -14.85 36.06 -2.91
C SER A 10 -16.26 35.61 -3.23
N ALA A 11 -16.79 35.93 -4.41
CA ALA A 11 -18.15 35.56 -4.79
C ALA A 11 -18.28 34.05 -5.08
N ASP A 12 -17.28 33.45 -5.72
CA ASP A 12 -17.25 32.00 -6.00
C ASP A 12 -17.09 31.17 -4.72
N SER A 13 -16.41 31.69 -3.69
CA SER A 13 -16.23 30.97 -2.43
C SER A 13 -17.52 30.86 -1.62
N ASP A 14 -18.36 31.90 -1.63
CA ASP A 14 -19.62 31.91 -0.88
C ASP A 14 -20.67 31.01 -1.55
N ASP A 15 -20.71 30.98 -2.88
CA ASP A 15 -21.62 30.10 -3.64
C ASP A 15 -21.24 28.61 -3.47
N LEU A 16 -19.95 28.29 -3.38
CA LEU A 16 -19.47 26.93 -3.09
C LEU A 16 -19.78 26.51 -1.65
N GLN A 17 -19.68 27.43 -0.69
CA GLN A 17 -20.04 27.18 0.71
C GLN A 17 -21.55 26.89 0.84
N ALA A 18 -22.39 27.61 0.11
CA ALA A 18 -23.84 27.40 0.08
C ALA A 18 -24.23 26.04 -0.53
N LEU A 19 -23.50 25.57 -1.55
CA LEU A 19 -23.71 24.24 -2.13
C LEU A 19 -23.33 23.11 -1.16
N PHE A 20 -22.25 23.28 -0.41
CA PHE A 20 -21.84 22.30 0.61
C PHE A 20 -22.85 22.20 1.76
N ASP A 21 -23.35 23.33 2.26
CA ASP A 21 -24.38 23.34 3.31
C ASP A 21 -25.71 22.74 2.82
N SER A 22 -26.04 22.88 1.53
CA SER A 22 -27.24 22.27 0.94
C SER A 22 -27.14 20.73 0.82
N ILE A 23 -25.94 20.17 0.71
CA ILE A 23 -25.73 18.71 0.66
C ILE A 23 -25.75 18.14 2.07
N ALA A 24 -25.16 18.84 3.04
CA ALA A 24 -25.13 18.42 4.44
C ALA A 24 -26.50 18.48 5.14
N SER A 25 -27.43 19.29 4.62
CA SER A 25 -28.77 19.49 5.19
C SER A 25 -29.88 18.62 4.58
N GLN A 26 -29.55 17.71 3.63
CA GLN A 26 -30.52 16.73 3.17
C GLN A 26 -30.79 15.68 4.27
N PRO A 27 -32.03 15.55 4.76
CA PRO A 27 -32.37 14.52 5.72
C PRO A 27 -32.31 13.15 5.04
N ALA A 28 -31.58 12.21 5.64
CA ALA A 28 -31.60 10.81 5.23
C ALA A 28 -33.05 10.31 5.18
N ALA A 29 -33.51 9.96 3.98
CA ALA A 29 -34.83 9.37 3.80
C ALA A 29 -34.93 8.08 4.65
N GLU A 30 -36.01 8.00 5.42
CA GLU A 30 -36.32 6.94 6.37
C GLU A 30 -36.22 5.54 5.73
N ALA A 31 -35.27 4.73 6.20
CA ALA A 31 -35.28 3.29 5.96
C ALA A 31 -36.23 2.63 6.97
N SER A 32 -37.41 2.19 6.51
CA SER A 32 -38.27 1.28 7.27
C SER A 32 -37.80 -0.18 7.12
N PRO A 33 -37.87 -1.01 8.18
CA PRO A 33 -37.36 -2.38 8.16
C PRO A 33 -38.49 -3.38 7.89
N ALA A 34 -38.47 -4.09 6.75
CA ALA A 34 -39.08 -5.42 6.60
C ALA A 34 -38.87 -5.94 5.17
N GLY A 35 -38.05 -6.96 5.03
CA GLY A 35 -37.84 -7.68 3.78
C GLY A 35 -36.91 -8.86 3.99
N ALA A 36 -37.35 -9.84 4.77
CA ALA A 36 -36.66 -11.12 4.90
C ALA A 36 -36.61 -11.81 3.53
N VAL A 37 -35.42 -12.16 3.07
CA VAL A 37 -35.19 -13.10 1.96
C VAL A 37 -34.46 -14.34 2.48
N PRO A 38 -34.76 -15.53 1.94
CA PRO A 38 -34.49 -16.80 2.60
C PRO A 38 -33.02 -17.22 2.48
N ALA A 39 -32.55 -17.89 3.52
CA ALA A 39 -31.28 -18.59 3.55
C ALA A 39 -31.32 -19.81 2.62
N GLU A 40 -30.81 -19.68 1.40
CA GLU A 40 -30.37 -20.81 0.59
C GLU A 40 -29.38 -20.29 -0.47
N LEU A 41 -28.17 -20.89 -0.49
CA LEU A 41 -27.00 -20.62 -1.36
C LEU A 41 -25.79 -19.96 -0.68
N VAL A 42 -25.26 -20.60 0.37
CA VAL A 42 -23.82 -20.58 0.68
C VAL A 42 -23.42 -22.01 1.00
N ASN A 43 -23.04 -22.75 -0.05
CA ASN A 43 -22.25 -23.96 0.11
C ASN A 43 -21.12 -23.93 -0.93
N ALA A 44 -20.09 -23.16 -0.59
CA ALA A 44 -18.75 -23.26 -1.15
C ALA A 44 -17.79 -22.75 -0.06
N ALA A 45 -17.71 -23.50 1.04
CA ALA A 45 -16.60 -23.39 1.97
C ALA A 45 -15.38 -23.98 1.26
N ALA A 46 -14.53 -23.12 0.72
CA ALA A 46 -13.14 -23.47 0.44
C ALA A 46 -12.40 -23.40 1.78
N ASP A 47 -11.72 -24.49 2.12
CA ASP A 47 -11.03 -24.75 3.38
C ASP A 47 -9.92 -23.72 3.67
N GLU A 48 -10.19 -22.74 4.55
CA GLU A 48 -9.13 -21.92 5.16
C GLU A 48 -8.29 -22.69 6.19
N ASN A 49 -8.76 -23.86 6.66
CA ASN A 49 -8.01 -24.72 7.59
C ASN A 49 -7.00 -25.65 6.89
N ALA A 50 -7.22 -25.98 5.61
CA ALA A 50 -6.33 -26.90 4.88
C ALA A 50 -4.95 -26.29 4.60
N ASP A 51 -4.92 -24.98 4.27
CA ASP A 51 -3.67 -24.26 4.03
C ASP A 51 -2.84 -24.11 5.31
N ASN A 52 -3.48 -24.04 6.48
CA ASN A 52 -2.77 -23.92 7.76
C ASN A 52 -2.14 -25.25 8.20
N ASP A 53 -2.83 -26.38 7.95
CA ASP A 53 -2.31 -27.72 8.24
C ASP A 53 -1.14 -28.11 7.32
N GLU A 54 -1.17 -27.71 6.05
CA GLU A 54 -0.08 -27.97 5.09
C GLU A 54 1.18 -27.15 5.42
N LEU A 55 1.01 -25.90 5.88
CA LEU A 55 2.12 -25.06 6.34
C LEU A 55 2.73 -25.58 7.65
N GLN A 56 1.92 -26.10 8.56
CA GLN A 56 2.40 -26.73 9.80
C GLN A 56 3.21 -28.02 9.49
N ALA A 57 2.77 -28.83 8.53
CA ALA A 57 3.48 -30.04 8.11
C ALA A 57 4.85 -29.72 7.45
N LEU A 58 4.92 -28.64 6.66
CA LEU A 58 6.18 -28.14 6.09
C LEU A 58 7.15 -27.66 7.17
N PHE A 59 6.64 -27.01 8.23
CA PHE A 59 7.46 -26.55 9.35
C PHE A 59 8.03 -27.72 10.18
N ASP A 60 7.22 -28.75 10.44
CA ASP A 60 7.66 -29.96 11.14
C ASP A 60 8.68 -30.77 10.33
N ALA A 61 8.56 -30.80 8.99
CA ALA A 61 9.52 -31.47 8.11
C ALA A 61 10.91 -30.80 8.13
N VAL A 62 10.96 -29.46 8.17
CA VAL A 62 12.22 -28.70 8.26
C VAL A 62 12.85 -28.81 9.65
N ALA A 63 12.04 -28.87 10.70
CA ALA A 63 12.52 -29.11 12.06
C ALA A 63 13.12 -30.53 12.22
N ALA A 64 12.56 -31.53 11.55
CA ALA A 64 13.08 -32.90 11.53
C ALA A 64 14.40 -33.04 10.76
N GLU A 65 14.68 -32.18 9.79
CA GLU A 65 15.98 -32.12 9.09
C GLU A 65 17.10 -31.47 9.92
N MET A 66 16.78 -30.80 11.05
CA MET A 66 17.74 -30.01 11.83
C MET A 66 17.98 -30.46 13.29
N GLU A 67 17.53 -31.63 13.72
CA GLU A 67 17.88 -32.16 15.05
C GLU A 67 19.16 -33.03 15.06
N PRO A 68 19.96 -32.97 16.15
CA PRO A 68 21.35 -33.38 16.16
C PRO A 68 21.52 -34.90 16.34
N VAL A 69 22.51 -35.47 15.65
CA VAL A 69 22.91 -36.87 15.83
C VAL A 69 23.43 -37.08 17.26
N ALA A 70 22.59 -37.68 18.11
CA ALA A 70 22.98 -38.19 19.42
C ALA A 70 23.92 -39.39 19.25
N HIS A 71 25.18 -39.26 19.66
CA HIS A 71 26.13 -40.36 19.71
C HIS A 71 25.81 -41.31 20.87
N GLU A 72 25.24 -42.47 20.55
CA GLU A 72 25.11 -43.61 21.45
C GLU A 72 26.49 -44.24 21.77
N HIS A 73 26.69 -44.57 23.05
CA HIS A 73 27.76 -45.46 23.52
C HIS A 73 27.40 -46.92 23.22
N SER A 74 28.34 -47.74 22.71
CA SER A 74 28.81 -48.98 23.36
C SER A 74 29.69 -49.91 22.47
N THR A 75 30.85 -50.29 23.02
CA THR A 75 31.59 -51.59 22.95
C THR A 75 32.36 -52.07 21.70
N ALA A 76 33.71 -52.10 21.78
CA ALA A 76 34.63 -53.28 21.84
C ALA A 76 36.06 -52.96 21.27
N PRO A 77 37.12 -53.81 21.40
CA PRO A 77 38.27 -53.60 22.29
C PRO A 77 39.64 -53.25 21.63
N ALA A 78 40.57 -52.80 22.49
CA ALA A 78 42.04 -52.59 22.44
C ALA A 78 42.84 -52.83 21.12
N PRO A 79 43.92 -52.03 20.90
CA PRO A 79 45.24 -52.58 21.24
C PRO A 79 46.25 -51.61 21.88
N THR A 80 47.07 -52.20 22.75
CA THR A 80 48.51 -51.95 23.04
C THR A 80 48.99 -50.56 23.44
N VAL A 81 49.34 -50.46 24.72
CA VAL A 81 50.13 -49.40 25.35
C VAL A 81 51.62 -49.60 25.05
N THR A 82 52.32 -48.54 24.65
CA THR A 82 53.79 -48.39 24.83
C THR A 82 54.03 -46.99 25.40
N PRO A 83 54.83 -46.80 26.48
CA PRO A 83 54.95 -45.50 27.13
C PRO A 83 56.17 -44.67 26.69
N ALA A 84 55.99 -43.34 26.82
CA ALA A 84 56.97 -42.26 27.06
C ALA A 84 57.70 -41.59 25.85
N PRO A 85 58.18 -40.32 25.98
CA PRO A 85 57.91 -39.28 26.99
C PRO A 85 57.52 -37.89 26.44
N THR A 86 56.85 -37.13 27.32
CA THR A 86 56.74 -35.67 27.47
C THR A 86 57.46 -34.74 26.49
N ALA A 87 56.70 -33.84 25.84
CA ALA A 87 57.10 -32.44 25.66
C ALA A 87 55.90 -31.51 25.32
N ALA A 88 55.82 -30.42 26.09
CA ALA A 88 55.23 -29.12 25.76
C ALA A 88 53.70 -28.99 25.61
N ALA A 89 53.13 -28.38 26.65
CA ALA A 89 51.84 -27.73 26.72
C ALA A 89 51.56 -26.76 25.56
N ALA A 90 50.35 -26.87 25.01
CA ALA A 90 49.58 -25.73 24.50
C ALA A 90 48.10 -26.04 24.75
N SER A 91 47.49 -25.26 25.65
CA SER A 91 46.09 -25.40 26.08
C SER A 91 45.11 -25.01 24.96
N PRO A 92 44.08 -25.81 24.65
CA PRO A 92 42.95 -25.37 23.82
C PRO A 92 41.89 -24.59 24.63
N ALA A 93 42.20 -24.19 25.87
CA ALA A 93 41.26 -23.59 26.81
C ALA A 93 41.07 -22.06 26.65
N ALA A 94 41.92 -21.38 25.89
CA ALA A 94 41.89 -19.91 25.79
C ALA A 94 40.83 -19.39 24.80
N GLU A 95 40.56 -20.11 23.70
CA GLU A 95 39.61 -19.66 22.67
C GLU A 95 38.14 -19.80 23.12
N LEU A 96 37.85 -20.74 24.02
CA LEU A 96 36.51 -20.90 24.63
C LEU A 96 36.24 -19.87 25.74
N ASP A 97 37.28 -19.40 26.43
CA ASP A 97 37.20 -18.41 27.52
C ASP A 97 36.99 -16.98 26.97
N GLU A 98 37.61 -16.65 25.84
CA GLU A 98 37.49 -15.33 25.22
C GLU A 98 36.10 -15.10 24.60
N GLY A 99 35.52 -16.14 23.98
CA GLY A 99 34.12 -16.15 23.56
C GLY A 99 33.16 -16.02 24.74
N ALA A 100 33.36 -16.80 25.82
CA ALA A 100 32.53 -16.73 27.02
C ALA A 100 32.63 -15.36 27.73
N ALA A 101 33.80 -14.73 27.73
CA ALA A 101 34.00 -13.38 28.25
C ALA A 101 33.29 -12.32 27.38
N MET A 102 33.32 -12.46 26.05
CA MET A 102 32.58 -11.62 25.11
C MET A 102 31.06 -11.72 25.31
N TYR A 103 30.52 -12.95 25.41
CA TYR A 103 29.10 -13.18 25.67
C TYR A 103 28.66 -12.66 27.04
N ASN A 104 29.50 -12.78 28.07
CA ASN A 104 29.22 -12.19 29.39
C ASN A 104 29.21 -10.66 29.36
N ARG A 105 30.17 -10.05 28.65
CA ARG A 105 30.23 -8.59 28.45
C ARG A 105 29.00 -8.08 27.71
N LEU A 106 28.61 -8.76 26.64
CA LEU A 106 27.40 -8.46 25.88
C LEU A 106 26.16 -8.60 26.77
N GLY A 107 26.06 -9.69 27.54
CA GLY A 107 24.95 -9.91 28.46
C GLY A 107 24.86 -8.91 29.62
N GLN A 108 25.99 -8.34 30.06
CA GLN A 108 26.01 -7.22 31.02
C GLN A 108 25.58 -5.91 30.35
N MET A 109 26.05 -5.62 29.15
CA MET A 109 25.66 -4.42 28.40
C MET A 109 24.16 -4.44 28.03
N THR A 110 23.61 -5.58 27.62
CA THR A 110 22.17 -5.71 27.32
C THR A 110 21.31 -5.56 28.57
N ARG A 111 21.75 -6.10 29.72
CA ARG A 111 21.06 -5.89 31.01
C ARG A 111 21.13 -4.44 31.46
N GLN A 112 22.29 -3.80 31.36
CA GLN A 112 22.44 -2.39 31.68
C GLN A 112 21.57 -1.52 30.76
N LEU A 113 21.49 -1.82 29.47
CA LEU A 113 20.58 -1.15 28.53
C LEU A 113 19.12 -1.36 28.95
N HIS A 114 18.69 -2.60 29.20
CA HIS A 114 17.34 -2.90 29.64
C HIS A 114 16.97 -2.20 30.95
N ASP A 115 17.85 -2.24 31.95
CA ASP A 115 17.65 -1.57 33.24
C ASP A 115 17.56 -0.05 33.06
N THR A 116 18.39 0.56 32.20
CA THR A 116 18.30 1.99 31.88
C THR A 116 17.01 2.37 31.14
N LEU A 117 16.56 1.56 30.17
CA LEU A 117 15.30 1.77 29.46
C LEU A 117 14.10 1.66 30.42
N ARG A 118 14.18 0.73 31.37
CA ARG A 118 13.15 0.52 32.39
C ARG A 118 13.14 1.64 33.44
N GLU A 119 14.31 2.12 33.87
CA GLU A 119 14.45 3.21 34.84
C GLU A 119 14.00 4.56 34.25
N LEU A 120 14.16 4.75 32.94
CA LEU A 120 13.63 5.90 32.20
C LEU A 120 12.14 5.77 31.84
N GLY A 121 11.50 4.62 32.08
CA GLY A 121 10.09 4.39 31.75
C GLY A 121 9.79 4.21 30.26
N LEU A 122 10.83 3.96 29.45
CA LEU A 122 10.76 3.89 27.98
C LEU A 122 10.37 2.50 27.45
N ASP A 123 10.38 1.49 28.31
CA ASP A 123 10.02 0.10 27.98
C ASP A 123 8.57 0.01 27.46
N ALA A 124 7.64 0.75 28.07
CA ALA A 124 6.24 0.79 27.66
C ALA A 124 6.06 1.44 26.26
N ALA A 125 6.75 2.54 25.98
CA ALA A 125 6.68 3.22 24.69
C ALA A 125 7.26 2.35 23.55
N LEU A 126 8.38 1.68 23.80
CA LEU A 126 8.96 0.76 22.81
C LEU A 126 8.06 -0.46 22.57
N GLN A 127 7.44 -0.98 23.62
CA GLN A 127 6.50 -2.09 23.50
C GLN A 127 5.24 -1.69 22.74
N ASP A 128 4.66 -0.53 23.02
CA ASP A 128 3.51 0.02 22.27
C ASP A 128 3.85 0.22 20.79
N ALA A 129 5.05 0.74 20.50
CA ALA A 129 5.54 0.92 19.14
C ALA A 129 5.67 -0.42 18.37
N VAL A 130 6.21 -1.45 19.01
CA VAL A 130 6.33 -2.79 18.42
C VAL A 130 4.95 -3.44 18.21
N GLN A 131 4.00 -3.21 19.13
CA GLN A 131 2.63 -3.73 19.01
C GLN A 131 1.81 -3.01 17.92
N ALA A 132 2.14 -1.76 17.58
CA ALA A 132 1.46 -1.01 16.52
C ALA A 132 1.89 -1.38 15.09
N MET A 133 3.07 -2.01 14.92
CA MET A 133 3.63 -2.37 13.61
C MET A 133 2.79 -3.41 12.84
N PRO A 134 2.24 -4.47 13.46
CA PRO A 134 1.31 -5.38 12.80
C PRO A 134 0.03 -4.69 12.29
N ASP A 135 -0.61 -3.84 13.10
CA ASP A 135 -1.81 -3.07 12.68
C ASP A 135 -1.48 -2.12 11.51
N ALA A 136 -0.31 -1.48 11.53
CA ALA A 136 0.17 -0.65 10.43
C ALA A 136 0.34 -1.45 9.12
N ARG A 137 0.86 -2.68 9.19
CA ARG A 137 0.98 -3.58 8.04
C ARG A 137 -0.39 -3.99 7.49
N GLU A 138 -1.29 -4.45 8.35
CA GLU A 138 -2.65 -4.84 7.94
C GLU A 138 -3.39 -3.69 7.25
N ARG A 139 -3.21 -2.46 7.74
CA ARG A 139 -3.75 -1.25 7.12
C ARG A 139 -3.16 -0.99 5.73
N LEU A 140 -1.85 -1.16 5.55
CA LEU A 140 -1.20 -1.03 4.25
C LEU A 140 -1.65 -2.11 3.27
N ASP A 141 -1.77 -3.35 3.72
CA ASP A 141 -2.27 -4.46 2.93
C ASP A 141 -3.73 -4.21 2.50
N TYR A 142 -4.56 -3.71 3.41
CA TYR A 142 -5.93 -3.27 3.11
C TYR A 142 -5.94 -2.17 2.04
N VAL A 143 -5.08 -1.16 2.14
CA VAL A 143 -4.98 -0.09 1.13
C VAL A 143 -4.58 -0.68 -0.22
N ALA A 144 -3.59 -1.58 -0.27
CA ALA A 144 -3.15 -2.22 -1.50
C ALA A 144 -4.28 -3.02 -2.17
N LEU A 145 -4.94 -3.91 -1.40
CA LEU A 145 -6.08 -4.71 -1.88
C LEU A 145 -7.20 -3.83 -2.45
N MET A 146 -7.59 -2.82 -1.70
CA MET A 146 -8.66 -1.92 -2.08
C MET A 146 -8.27 -1.13 -3.36
N THR A 147 -6.98 -0.80 -3.54
CA THR A 147 -6.48 -0.07 -4.72
C THR A 147 -6.59 -0.95 -5.96
N GLU A 148 -6.19 -2.21 -5.82
CA GLU A 148 -6.29 -3.21 -6.88
C GLU A 148 -7.75 -3.43 -7.30
N GLN A 149 -8.66 -3.56 -6.32
CA GLN A 149 -10.09 -3.73 -6.60
C GLN A 149 -10.68 -2.53 -7.35
N ALA A 150 -10.35 -1.31 -6.93
CA ALA A 150 -10.80 -0.09 -7.60
C ALA A 150 -10.27 -0.02 -9.04
N ALA A 151 -8.97 -0.25 -9.24
CA ALA A 151 -8.34 -0.27 -10.54
C ALA A 151 -8.96 -1.33 -11.47
N SER A 152 -9.14 -2.55 -10.96
CA SER A 152 -9.78 -3.65 -11.70
C SER A 152 -11.21 -3.30 -12.12
N ARG A 153 -12.01 -2.73 -11.21
CA ARG A 153 -13.38 -2.31 -11.50
C ARG A 153 -13.42 -1.23 -12.59
N VAL A 154 -12.54 -0.24 -12.54
CA VAL A 154 -12.46 0.83 -13.56
C VAL A 154 -12.04 0.28 -14.91
N LEU A 155 -11.03 -0.60 -14.94
CA LEU A 155 -10.54 -1.21 -16.17
C LEU A 155 -11.64 -2.05 -16.83
N ASN A 156 -12.29 -2.94 -16.07
CA ASN A 156 -13.37 -3.79 -16.56
C ASN A 156 -14.55 -2.96 -17.09
N ALA A 157 -14.96 -1.91 -16.37
CA ALA A 157 -16.03 -1.02 -16.82
C ALA A 157 -15.66 -0.31 -18.14
N THR A 158 -14.40 0.09 -18.28
CA THR A 158 -13.88 0.71 -19.51
C THR A 158 -13.86 -0.27 -20.68
N ASP A 159 -13.41 -1.51 -20.44
CA ASP A 159 -13.37 -2.58 -21.45
C ASP A 159 -14.76 -2.95 -21.99
N ILE A 160 -15.79 -2.83 -21.14
CA ILE A 160 -17.19 -3.03 -21.55
C ILE A 160 -17.75 -1.79 -22.26
N ALA A 161 -17.49 -0.58 -21.74
CA ALA A 161 -18.07 0.65 -22.27
C ALA A 161 -17.52 1.03 -23.65
N ARG A 162 -16.23 0.80 -23.90
CA ARG A 162 -15.55 1.18 -25.13
C ARG A 162 -16.16 0.56 -26.40
N PRO A 163 -16.38 -0.77 -26.51
CA PRO A 163 -16.99 -1.36 -27.70
C PRO A 163 -18.44 -0.90 -27.93
N LEU A 164 -19.18 -0.57 -26.87
CA LEU A 164 -20.52 0.01 -26.99
C LEU A 164 -20.45 1.40 -27.62
N GLN A 165 -19.54 2.25 -27.13
CA GLN A 165 -19.32 3.58 -27.68
C GLN A 165 -18.84 3.52 -29.14
N ASP A 166 -17.93 2.61 -29.46
CA ASP A 166 -17.46 2.38 -30.83
C ASP A 166 -18.61 1.95 -31.74
N ARG A 167 -19.52 1.10 -31.28
CA ARG A 167 -20.70 0.67 -32.06
C ARG A 167 -21.63 1.85 -32.39
N VAL A 168 -21.91 2.69 -31.40
CA VAL A 168 -22.72 3.91 -31.57
C VAL A 168 -22.05 4.85 -32.58
N GLN A 169 -20.74 5.07 -32.45
CA GLN A 169 -19.99 5.94 -33.36
C GLN A 169 -19.98 5.42 -34.79
N HIS A 170 -19.63 4.15 -35.01
CA HIS A 170 -19.59 3.57 -36.36
C HIS A 170 -20.97 3.52 -37.00
N GLY A 171 -22.01 3.12 -36.25
CA GLY A 171 -23.37 3.08 -36.75
C GLY A 171 -23.90 4.47 -37.14
N ALA A 172 -23.62 5.48 -36.32
CA ALA A 172 -23.98 6.87 -36.63
C ALA A 172 -23.27 7.38 -37.89
N GLN A 173 -21.97 7.11 -38.05
CA GLN A 173 -21.20 7.49 -39.24
C GLN A 173 -21.72 6.79 -40.51
N ALA A 174 -21.97 5.48 -40.43
CA ALA A 174 -22.47 4.68 -41.54
C ALA A 174 -23.85 5.17 -42.00
N LEU A 175 -24.78 5.39 -41.07
CA LEU A 175 -26.10 5.91 -41.40
C LEU A 175 -26.02 7.32 -41.97
N ARG A 176 -25.21 8.21 -41.36
CA ARG A 176 -25.01 9.57 -41.88
C ARG A 176 -24.57 9.57 -43.34
N ALA A 177 -23.59 8.73 -43.70
CA ALA A 177 -23.12 8.62 -45.08
C ALA A 177 -24.23 8.15 -46.04
N ARG A 178 -25.05 7.18 -45.63
CA ARG A 178 -26.18 6.68 -46.45
C ARG A 178 -27.30 7.72 -46.58
N TRP A 179 -27.58 8.47 -45.52
CA TRP A 179 -28.53 9.58 -45.57
C TRP A 179 -28.02 10.71 -46.48
N ASP A 180 -26.73 11.03 -46.45
CA ASP A 180 -26.13 12.02 -47.37
C ASP A 180 -26.31 11.57 -48.85
N GLN A 181 -26.10 10.28 -49.16
CA GLN A 181 -26.35 9.73 -50.51
C GLN A 181 -27.82 9.82 -50.94
N LEU A 182 -28.76 9.57 -50.02
CA LEU A 182 -30.20 9.72 -50.29
C LEU A 182 -30.52 11.17 -50.68
N PHE A 183 -29.99 12.15 -49.94
CA PHE A 183 -30.20 13.57 -50.23
C PHE A 183 -29.47 14.05 -51.49
N ALA A 184 -28.43 13.35 -51.93
CA ALA A 184 -27.79 13.54 -53.23
C ALA A 184 -28.60 12.94 -54.41
N GLY A 185 -29.66 12.19 -54.12
CA GLY A 185 -30.49 11.51 -55.14
C GLY A 185 -29.87 10.22 -55.68
N GLU A 186 -28.89 9.64 -54.98
CA GLU A 186 -28.13 8.46 -55.40
C GLU A 186 -28.74 7.13 -54.91
N VAL A 187 -29.90 7.18 -54.26
CA VAL A 187 -30.51 6.05 -53.57
C VAL A 187 -31.90 5.73 -54.15
N SER A 188 -32.13 4.47 -54.46
CA SER A 188 -33.43 3.97 -54.96
C SER A 188 -34.49 3.87 -53.87
N VAL A 189 -35.76 3.69 -54.28
CA VAL A 189 -36.89 3.54 -53.33
C VAL A 189 -36.74 2.32 -52.42
N ASP A 190 -36.20 1.21 -52.95
CA ASP A 190 -36.00 -0.01 -52.14
C ASP A 190 -34.82 0.15 -51.18
N GLU A 191 -33.75 0.82 -51.59
CA GLU A 191 -32.64 1.16 -50.69
C GLU A 191 -33.06 2.18 -49.61
N PHE A 192 -33.99 3.10 -49.92
CA PHE A 192 -34.56 4.01 -48.93
C PHE A 192 -35.37 3.26 -47.86
N ARG A 193 -36.17 2.25 -48.26
CA ARG A 193 -36.92 1.41 -47.30
C ARG A 193 -35.99 0.64 -46.38
N LEU A 194 -34.90 0.10 -46.94
CA LEU A 194 -33.86 -0.57 -46.17
C LEU A 194 -33.16 0.39 -45.21
N LEU A 195 -32.72 1.57 -45.68
CA LEU A 195 -32.10 2.61 -44.86
C LEU A 195 -33.01 3.06 -43.72
N SER A 196 -34.31 3.17 -43.97
CA SER A 196 -35.31 3.52 -42.95
C SER A 196 -35.43 2.44 -41.87
N ALA A 197 -35.41 1.16 -42.25
CA ALA A 197 -35.43 0.04 -41.31
C ALA A 197 -34.14 -0.01 -40.48
N GLU A 198 -32.97 0.08 -41.13
CA GLU A 198 -31.67 0.12 -40.46
C GLU A 198 -31.54 1.31 -39.49
N THR A 199 -32.07 2.47 -39.87
CA THR A 199 -32.08 3.66 -38.99
C THR A 199 -32.91 3.39 -37.75
N ARG A 200 -34.09 2.76 -37.89
CA ARG A 200 -34.95 2.42 -36.75
C ARG A 200 -34.26 1.41 -35.81
N ASP A 201 -33.61 0.40 -36.38
CA ASP A 201 -32.92 -0.63 -35.60
C ASP A 201 -31.69 -0.05 -34.89
N PHE A 202 -30.93 0.83 -35.54
CA PHE A 202 -29.82 1.56 -34.93
C PHE A 202 -30.27 2.45 -33.77
N LEU A 203 -31.40 3.17 -33.91
CA LEU A 203 -31.93 4.00 -32.82
C LEU A 203 -32.28 3.15 -31.60
N ALA A 204 -32.95 2.00 -31.80
CA ALA A 204 -33.24 1.06 -30.72
C ALA A 204 -31.97 0.49 -30.07
N GLN A 205 -30.96 0.15 -30.88
CA GLN A 205 -29.67 -0.33 -30.37
C GLN A 205 -28.92 0.75 -29.57
N THR A 206 -28.95 1.99 -30.04
CA THR A 206 -28.29 3.13 -29.37
C THR A 206 -28.89 3.40 -27.99
N GLU A 207 -30.20 3.24 -27.81
CA GLU A 207 -30.83 3.33 -26.49
C GLU A 207 -30.36 2.23 -25.52
N GLY A 208 -30.11 1.01 -26.04
CA GLY A 208 -29.53 -0.08 -25.27
C GLY A 208 -28.09 0.18 -24.87
N ASP A 209 -27.25 0.51 -25.86
CA ASP A 209 -25.82 0.78 -25.68
C ASP A 209 -25.61 1.99 -24.75
N SER A 210 -26.38 3.06 -24.89
CA SER A 210 -26.31 4.24 -24.03
C SER A 210 -26.62 3.92 -22.55
N ARG A 211 -27.66 3.12 -22.28
CA ARG A 211 -27.97 2.65 -20.92
C ARG A 211 -26.85 1.78 -20.35
N ALA A 212 -26.30 0.89 -21.16
CA ALA A 212 -25.20 0.02 -20.74
C ALA A 212 -23.94 0.82 -20.43
N ILE A 213 -23.57 1.80 -21.27
CA ILE A 213 -22.45 2.72 -21.02
C ILE A 213 -22.68 3.50 -19.71
N ASN A 214 -23.88 4.05 -19.50
CA ASN A 214 -24.18 4.77 -18.28
C ASN A 214 -24.01 3.90 -17.02
N ALA A 215 -24.44 2.63 -17.08
CA ALA A 215 -24.22 1.68 -15.99
C ALA A 215 -22.73 1.45 -15.71
N GLN A 216 -21.87 1.39 -16.74
CA GLN A 216 -20.42 1.31 -16.55
C GLN A 216 -19.83 2.57 -15.94
N LEU A 217 -20.30 3.76 -16.36
CA LEU A 217 -19.87 5.03 -15.76
C LEU A 217 -20.25 5.11 -14.27
N MET A 218 -21.43 4.61 -13.89
CA MET A 218 -21.82 4.50 -12.48
C MET A 218 -20.95 3.48 -11.73
N ALA A 219 -20.59 2.36 -12.36
CA ALA A 219 -19.67 1.39 -11.77
C ALA A 219 -18.28 1.98 -11.50
N ILE A 220 -17.78 2.85 -12.40
CA ILE A 220 -16.54 3.62 -12.23
C ILE A 220 -16.69 4.62 -11.07
N MET A 221 -17.80 5.35 -11.01
CA MET A 221 -18.06 6.30 -9.93
C MET A 221 -18.10 5.62 -8.57
N MET A 222 -18.76 4.47 -8.45
CA MET A 222 -18.76 3.68 -7.21
C MET A 222 -17.37 3.13 -6.84
N ALA A 223 -16.50 2.89 -7.83
CA ALA A 223 -15.11 2.50 -7.56
C ALA A 223 -14.33 3.62 -6.83
N GLN A 224 -14.84 4.85 -6.83
CA GLN A 224 -14.25 6.00 -6.16
C GLN A 224 -14.40 5.97 -4.63
N ASP A 225 -15.35 5.21 -4.08
CA ASP A 225 -15.51 5.01 -2.63
C ASP A 225 -14.21 4.49 -1.97
N PHE A 226 -13.39 3.80 -2.78
CA PHE A 226 -12.01 3.44 -2.46
C PHE A 226 -11.17 4.60 -1.89
N GLN A 227 -11.28 5.79 -2.46
CA GLN A 227 -10.44 6.94 -2.15
C GLN A 227 -10.75 7.51 -0.74
N ASP A 228 -12.01 7.49 -0.31
CA ASP A 228 -12.38 7.91 1.04
C ASP A 228 -11.91 6.88 2.09
N LEU A 229 -12.22 5.60 1.86
CA LEU A 229 -11.82 4.51 2.76
C LEU A 229 -10.30 4.42 2.91
N THR A 230 -9.53 4.51 1.82
CA THR A 230 -8.07 4.48 1.92
C THR A 230 -7.47 5.77 2.41
N GLY A 231 -8.06 6.93 2.10
CA GLY A 231 -7.64 8.21 2.67
C GLY A 231 -7.71 8.22 4.20
N GLN A 232 -8.79 7.66 4.76
CA GLN A 232 -8.93 7.52 6.21
C GLN A 232 -7.89 6.57 6.81
N VAL A 233 -7.63 5.43 6.17
CA VAL A 233 -6.64 4.45 6.64
C VAL A 233 -5.22 5.02 6.57
N ILE A 234 -4.85 5.68 5.48
CA ILE A 234 -3.55 6.35 5.32
C ILE A 234 -3.38 7.44 6.39
N LYS A 235 -4.42 8.23 6.67
CA LYS A 235 -4.36 9.27 7.71
C LYS A 235 -4.10 8.67 9.10
N ARG A 236 -4.74 7.54 9.44
CA ARG A 236 -4.49 6.83 10.71
C ARG A 236 -3.08 6.25 10.75
N LEU A 237 -2.63 5.64 9.66
CA LEU A 237 -1.29 5.10 9.54
C LEU A 237 -0.21 6.19 9.71
N LEU A 238 -0.41 7.35 9.08
CA LEU A 238 0.48 8.50 9.22
C LEU A 238 0.53 9.00 10.67
N SER A 239 -0.62 9.09 11.34
CA SER A 239 -0.67 9.46 12.76
C SER A 239 0.05 8.43 13.65
N ALA A 240 -0.09 7.13 13.36
CA ALA A 240 0.61 6.07 14.10
C ALA A 240 2.13 6.16 13.87
N ALA A 241 2.56 6.37 12.61
CA ALA A 241 3.96 6.53 12.26
C ALA A 241 4.59 7.76 12.95
N GLN A 242 3.89 8.91 12.98
CA GLN A 242 4.33 10.12 13.68
C GLN A 242 4.43 9.91 15.19
N SER A 243 3.49 9.17 15.79
CA SER A 243 3.55 8.85 17.22
C SER A 243 4.74 7.96 17.55
N LEU A 244 4.98 6.94 16.73
CA LEU A 244 6.12 6.04 16.85
C LEU A 244 7.45 6.78 16.66
N GLU A 245 7.53 7.65 15.67
CA GLU A 245 8.69 8.52 15.44
C GLU A 245 8.99 9.40 16.68
N ALA A 246 7.98 10.07 17.23
CA ALA A 246 8.15 10.92 18.41
C ALA A 246 8.64 10.12 19.63
N GLN A 247 8.09 8.92 19.85
CA GLN A 247 8.51 8.04 20.95
C GLN A 247 9.95 7.57 20.78
N LEU A 248 10.34 7.12 19.57
CA LEU A 248 11.71 6.70 19.30
C LEU A 248 12.71 7.87 19.38
N LEU A 249 12.32 9.07 18.93
CA LEU A 249 13.12 10.28 19.10
C LEU A 249 13.33 10.64 20.57
N GLN A 250 12.29 10.51 21.39
CA GLN A 250 12.39 10.75 22.83
C GLN A 250 13.36 9.75 23.48
N VAL A 251 13.23 8.45 23.17
CA VAL A 251 14.16 7.41 23.63
C VAL A 251 15.60 7.74 23.23
N LEU A 252 15.82 8.10 21.97
CA LEU A 252 17.15 8.46 21.46
C LEU A 252 17.70 9.71 22.13
N LEU A 253 16.88 10.73 22.38
CA LEU A 253 17.33 11.96 23.02
C LEU A 253 17.69 11.72 24.49
N GLU A 254 16.88 10.94 25.21
CA GLU A 254 17.10 10.62 26.63
C GLU A 254 18.33 9.72 26.82
N THR A 255 18.57 8.78 25.91
CA THR A 255 19.73 7.86 25.94
C THR A 255 20.99 8.41 25.26
N ALA A 256 20.90 9.52 24.50
CA ALA A 256 22.06 10.10 23.81
C ALA A 256 23.09 10.72 24.79
N PRO A 257 24.40 10.47 24.59
CA PRO A 257 25.46 11.17 25.30
C PRO A 257 25.38 12.69 25.07
N PRO A 258 25.79 13.53 26.06
CA PRO A 258 25.60 14.98 26.00
C PRO A 258 26.24 15.67 24.78
N GLY A 259 27.23 15.05 24.12
CA GLY A 259 27.85 15.56 22.90
C GLY A 259 27.06 15.36 21.60
N VAL A 260 26.12 14.42 21.54
CA VAL A 260 25.42 14.01 20.29
C VAL A 260 24.06 14.71 20.13
N ARG A 261 23.50 15.28 21.22
CA ARG A 261 22.20 15.97 21.23
C ARG A 261 22.18 17.25 20.38
N ALA A 262 23.32 17.91 20.18
CA ALA A 262 23.42 19.19 19.48
C ALA A 262 23.48 19.06 17.93
N GLU A 263 24.00 17.95 17.40
CA GLU A 263 24.20 17.78 15.95
C GLU A 263 22.99 17.19 15.20
N ARG A 264 22.10 16.43 15.86
CA ARG A 264 21.04 15.66 15.17
C ARG A 264 19.65 16.31 15.12
N ALA A 265 19.39 17.35 15.91
CA ALA A 265 18.09 18.02 15.92
C ALA A 265 17.69 18.63 14.55
N GLY A 266 18.64 18.88 13.64
CA GLY A 266 18.38 19.37 12.28
C GLY A 266 18.32 18.29 11.18
N SER A 267 18.82 17.08 11.43
CA SER A 267 19.04 16.06 10.38
C SER A 267 17.89 15.06 10.23
N LEU A 268 17.05 14.90 11.25
CA LEU A 268 16.04 13.83 11.34
C LEU A 268 14.75 14.06 10.53
N MET A 269 14.56 15.23 9.92
CA MET A 269 13.41 15.54 9.04
C MET A 269 13.56 14.94 7.62
N ASN A 270 13.91 13.66 7.49
CA ASN A 270 13.99 12.98 6.19
C ASN A 270 12.64 12.37 5.79
N GLY A 271 11.62 13.24 5.61
CA GLY A 271 10.44 12.90 4.82
C GLY A 271 10.72 13.09 3.32
N PRO A 272 9.89 12.53 2.41
CA PRO A 272 9.93 12.92 0.99
C PRO A 272 9.87 14.44 0.90
N VAL A 273 10.75 15.04 0.07
CA VAL A 273 10.86 16.50 -0.01
C VAL A 273 9.62 17.06 -0.71
N ILE A 274 8.60 17.43 0.06
CA ILE A 274 7.39 18.08 -0.47
C ILE A 274 7.62 19.59 -0.60
N ASP A 275 8.52 20.17 0.21
CA ASP A 275 8.90 21.59 0.14
C ASP A 275 10.41 21.78 0.00
N GLY A 276 10.88 21.87 -1.25
CA GLY A 276 12.30 22.13 -1.60
C GLY A 276 12.83 23.52 -1.23
N LYS A 277 12.07 24.32 -0.46
CA LYS A 277 12.50 25.64 0.03
C LYS A 277 13.02 25.61 1.47
N ALA A 278 12.80 24.52 2.22
CA ALA A 278 13.10 24.47 3.65
C ALA A 278 14.40 23.70 3.99
N ARG A 279 15.10 23.15 2.99
CA ARG A 279 16.39 22.47 3.18
C ARG A 279 17.40 22.89 2.12
N ASP A 280 18.54 23.43 2.56
CA ASP A 280 19.71 23.76 1.72
C ASP A 280 20.44 22.51 1.17
N ASP A 281 20.03 21.31 1.61
CA ASP A 281 20.66 20.02 1.27
C ASP A 281 19.89 19.26 0.17
N VAL A 282 18.98 19.94 -0.56
CA VAL A 282 18.18 19.34 -1.63
C VAL A 282 18.68 19.85 -2.98
N VAL A 283 19.33 18.96 -3.71
CA VAL A 283 19.77 19.19 -5.08
C VAL A 283 18.55 19.16 -6.00
N THR A 284 18.06 20.32 -6.42
CA THR A 284 16.83 20.45 -7.23
C THR A 284 17.11 20.80 -8.69
N SER A 285 18.37 21.00 -9.07
CA SER A 285 18.76 21.34 -10.44
C SER A 285 20.07 20.67 -10.86
N GLN A 286 20.20 20.38 -12.16
CA GLN A 286 21.38 19.74 -12.76
C GLN A 286 22.68 20.52 -12.50
N GLY A 287 22.63 21.85 -12.40
CA GLY A 287 23.81 22.66 -12.06
C GLY A 287 24.31 22.44 -10.63
N GLN A 288 23.39 22.21 -9.68
CA GLN A 288 23.76 21.89 -8.30
C GLN A 288 24.33 20.47 -8.16
N VAL A 289 23.99 19.56 -9.09
CA VAL A 289 24.63 18.24 -9.20
C VAL A 289 26.08 18.40 -9.65
N ASP A 290 26.32 19.24 -10.66
CA ASP A 290 27.67 19.49 -11.18
C ASP A 290 28.55 20.19 -10.13
N ASP A 291 28.03 21.18 -9.39
CA ASP A 291 28.73 21.85 -8.28
C ASP A 291 29.09 20.86 -7.14
N LEU A 292 28.20 19.90 -6.85
CA LEU A 292 28.43 18.86 -5.84
C LEU A 292 29.51 17.87 -6.30
N LEU A 293 29.50 17.47 -7.56
CA LEU A 293 30.51 16.60 -8.16
C LEU A 293 31.89 17.28 -8.17
N GLU A 294 31.94 18.57 -8.51
CA GLU A 294 33.18 19.37 -8.48
C GLU A 294 33.72 19.49 -7.04
N SER A 295 32.83 19.65 -6.05
CA SER A 295 33.22 19.69 -4.62
C SER A 295 33.77 18.36 -4.08
N LEU A 296 33.41 17.23 -4.72
CA LEU A 296 33.88 15.88 -4.41
C LEU A 296 35.10 15.48 -5.26
N GLY A 297 35.55 16.37 -6.16
CA GLY A 297 36.73 16.20 -6.99
C GLY A 297 36.52 15.37 -8.25
N PHE A 298 35.29 15.32 -8.79
CA PHE A 298 34.96 14.74 -10.09
C PHE A 298 34.67 15.81 -11.14
#